data_AF-A0A7C6EA06-F1
#
_entry.id   AF-A0A7C6EA06-F1
#
_cell.length_a   1.000
_cell.length_b   1.000
_cell.length_c   1.000
_cell.angle_alpha   90.00
_cell.angle_beta   90.00
_cell.angle_gamma   90.00
#
_symmetry.space_group_name_H-M   'P 1'
#
loop_
_entity.id
_entity.type
_entity.pdbx_description
1 polymer ?
#
loop_
_entity_poly.entity_id
_entity_poly.type
_entity_poly.pdbx_seq_one_letter_code
_entity_poly.pdbx_strand_id
1 'polypeptide(L)'
;MNRKKVLISISIIVIAIALGLAYRFYSLYVWNQNPSKYYYKGNALYTEYDAFYYSYYAKAFNEGLYKPLKQDPLRFYPDKIATFPPVIFMISFLSAELSKLLHMSIENLSVYMVPILAVLFVIPLVLYLMDLGYPFAAFSSSVTGVLSLIYIARTLIAKLRPDCMNLFFPLAIAYFLYLSQFRKAKKSYIYAFLAGIFAQLYYWWYMHEGIILA
;
A
#
# COMPACT_ATOMS: atom_id res chain seq x y z
N MET A 1 -19.15 0.50 20.53
CA MET A 1 -18.10 1.42 21.03
C MET A 1 -18.80 2.69 21.52
N ASN A 2 -18.49 3.23 22.70
CA ASN A 2 -19.13 4.48 23.16
C ASN A 2 -18.76 5.65 22.22
N ARG A 3 -19.67 6.60 21.97
CA ARG A 3 -19.48 7.78 21.10
C ARG A 3 -18.17 8.51 21.38
N LYS A 4 -17.81 8.70 22.65
CA LYS A 4 -16.53 9.34 23.04
C LYS A 4 -15.33 8.57 22.50
N LYS A 5 -15.34 7.24 22.63
CA LYS A 5 -14.27 6.36 22.14
C LYS A 5 -14.15 6.41 20.61
N VAL A 6 -15.28 6.43 19.90
CA VAL A 6 -15.33 6.59 18.44
C VAL A 6 -14.68 7.91 18.01
N LEU A 7 -15.07 9.02 18.64
CA LEU A 7 -14.51 10.33 18.33
C LEU A 7 -13.00 10.37 18.58
N ILE A 8 -12.52 9.82 19.70
CA ILE A 8 -11.09 9.73 20.00
C ILE A 8 -10.36 8.91 18.93
N SER A 9 -10.88 7.74 18.54
CA SER A 9 -10.28 6.93 17.48
C SER A 9 -10.17 7.70 16.17
N ILE A 10 -11.24 8.38 15.75
CA ILE A 10 -11.25 9.17 14.52
C ILE A 10 -10.22 10.31 14.60
N SER A 11 -10.15 11.03 15.70
CA SER A 11 -9.17 12.11 15.88
C SER A 11 -7.74 11.58 15.77
N ILE A 12 -7.42 10.46 16.42
CA ILE A 12 -6.08 9.85 16.34
C ILE A 12 -5.77 9.47 14.88
N ILE A 13 -6.69 8.80 14.19
CA ILE A 13 -6.53 8.37 12.80
C ILE A 13 -6.27 9.57 11.89
N VAL A 14 -7.09 10.62 11.99
CA VAL A 14 -6.97 11.82 11.17
C VAL A 14 -5.65 12.53 11.41
N ILE A 15 -5.25 12.71 12.67
CA ILE A 15 -3.97 13.36 13.03
C ILE A 15 -2.78 12.57 12.47
N ALA A 16 -2.74 11.24 12.69
CA ALA A 16 -1.63 10.42 12.23
C ALA A 16 -1.57 10.35 10.69
N ILE A 17 -2.71 10.20 10.01
CA ILE A 17 -2.76 10.24 8.53
C ILE A 17 -2.29 11.61 8.02
N ALA A 18 -2.78 12.70 8.59
CA ALA A 18 -2.39 14.05 8.17
C ALA A 18 -0.88 14.28 8.32
N LEU A 19 -0.28 13.90 9.45
CA LEU A 19 1.17 13.99 9.68
C LEU A 19 1.95 13.11 8.68
N GLY A 20 1.51 11.86 8.48
CA GLY A 20 2.16 10.92 7.58
C GLY A 20 2.14 11.38 6.11
N LEU A 21 1.03 11.97 5.69
CA LEU A 21 0.87 12.53 4.33
C LEU A 21 1.62 13.86 4.18
N ALA A 22 1.56 14.75 5.18
CA ALA A 22 2.27 16.03 5.13
C ALA A 22 3.76 15.83 4.91
N TYR A 23 4.38 14.87 5.63
CA TYR A 23 5.79 14.56 5.44
C TYR A 23 6.07 13.99 4.04
N ARG A 24 5.27 13.01 3.58
CA ARG A 24 5.51 12.36 2.28
C ARG A 24 5.29 13.33 1.11
N PHE A 25 4.30 14.20 1.20
CA PHE A 25 4.01 15.21 0.17
C PHE A 25 4.89 16.45 0.27
N TYR A 26 5.68 16.63 1.32
CA TYR A 26 6.69 17.68 1.35
C TYR A 26 7.66 17.58 0.16
N SER A 27 7.96 16.36 -0.31
CA SER A 27 8.77 16.16 -1.51
C SER A 27 8.17 16.84 -2.76
N LEU A 28 6.85 16.97 -2.88
CA LEU A 28 6.22 17.67 -4.01
C LEU A 28 6.56 19.16 -4.01
N TYR A 29 6.66 19.79 -2.84
CA TYR A 29 7.09 21.17 -2.75
C TYR A 29 8.49 21.34 -3.38
N VAL A 30 9.44 20.47 -3.01
CA VAL A 30 10.80 20.49 -3.58
C VAL A 30 10.81 20.21 -5.08
N TRP A 31 9.97 19.28 -5.53
CA TRP A 31 9.88 18.90 -6.95
C TRP A 31 9.34 20.02 -7.82
N ASN A 32 8.32 20.73 -7.34
CA ASN A 32 7.70 21.86 -8.05
C ASN A 32 8.66 23.05 -8.19
N GLN A 33 9.63 23.19 -7.28
CA GLN A 33 10.69 24.21 -7.39
C GLN A 33 11.80 23.80 -8.39
N ASN A 34 11.91 22.52 -8.73
CA ASN A 34 12.97 21.99 -9.59
C ASN A 34 12.42 20.99 -10.63
N PRO A 35 11.42 21.36 -11.44
CA PRO A 35 10.67 20.40 -12.25
C PRO A 35 11.55 19.68 -13.27
N SER A 36 12.57 20.34 -13.82
CA SER A 36 13.52 19.76 -14.78
C SER A 36 14.33 18.58 -14.22
N LYS A 37 14.45 18.45 -12.89
CA LYS A 37 15.18 17.36 -12.23
C LYS A 37 14.30 16.14 -11.92
N TYR A 38 13.00 16.35 -11.76
CA TYR A 38 12.10 15.33 -11.21
C TYR A 38 10.98 14.91 -12.18
N TYR A 39 10.81 15.61 -13.29
CA TYR A 39 9.83 15.28 -14.31
C TYR A 39 10.47 15.13 -15.68
N TYR A 40 10.03 14.14 -16.44
CA TYR A 40 10.39 13.93 -17.83
C TYR A 40 9.12 13.88 -18.69
N LYS A 41 9.02 14.77 -19.68
CA LYS A 41 7.84 14.89 -20.57
C LYS A 41 6.50 14.95 -19.81
N GLY A 42 6.46 15.67 -18.69
CA GLY A 42 5.25 15.83 -17.86
C GLY A 42 4.95 14.66 -16.91
N ASN A 43 5.81 13.64 -16.85
CA ASN A 43 5.67 12.51 -15.94
C ASN A 43 6.72 12.55 -14.83
N ALA A 44 6.29 12.24 -13.60
CA ALA A 44 7.17 12.05 -12.46
C ALA A 44 8.22 10.96 -12.74
N LEU A 45 9.48 11.25 -12.41
CA LEU A 45 10.53 10.23 -12.39
C LEU A 45 10.37 9.36 -11.15
N TYR A 46 10.52 8.05 -11.32
CA TYR A 46 10.52 7.15 -10.18
C TYR A 46 11.74 7.37 -9.29
N THR A 47 11.54 7.24 -7.98
CA THR A 47 12.59 7.46 -6.97
C THR A 47 13.33 6.19 -6.56
N GLU A 48 13.05 5.06 -7.24
CA GLU A 48 13.57 3.73 -6.93
C GLU A 48 13.54 2.82 -8.16
N TYR A 49 14.47 1.88 -8.26
CA TYR A 49 14.56 0.98 -9.42
C TYR A 49 13.37 0.03 -9.55
N ASP A 50 12.88 -0.58 -8.47
CA ASP A 50 11.75 -1.52 -8.58
C ASP A 50 10.44 -0.84 -9.01
N ALA A 51 10.33 0.49 -8.87
CA ALA A 51 9.15 1.20 -9.35
C ALA A 51 9.00 1.12 -10.88
N PHE A 52 10.11 1.04 -11.61
CA PHE A 52 10.10 0.75 -13.05
C PHE A 52 9.57 -0.65 -13.34
N TYR A 53 9.90 -1.62 -12.49
CA TYR A 53 9.44 -3.00 -12.61
C TYR A 53 7.91 -3.13 -12.44
N TYR A 54 7.34 -2.55 -11.38
CA TYR A 54 5.90 -2.61 -11.15
C TYR A 54 5.11 -1.75 -12.14
N SER A 55 5.65 -0.61 -12.56
CA SER A 55 5.02 0.24 -13.57
C SER A 55 5.04 -0.40 -14.96
N TYR A 56 6.10 -1.13 -15.30
CA TYR A 56 6.16 -1.92 -16.52
C TYR A 56 4.99 -2.90 -16.62
N TYR A 57 4.73 -3.70 -15.58
CA TYR A 57 3.58 -4.62 -15.60
C TYR A 57 2.24 -3.90 -15.68
N ALA A 58 2.10 -2.74 -15.02
CA ALA A 58 0.88 -1.95 -15.11
C ALA A 58 0.63 -1.44 -16.54
N LYS A 59 1.67 -0.98 -17.24
CA LYS A 59 1.61 -0.56 -18.65
C LYS A 59 1.33 -1.74 -19.58
N ALA A 60 2.09 -2.83 -19.44
CA ALA A 60 1.90 -4.04 -20.23
C ALA A 60 0.47 -4.60 -20.07
N PHE A 61 -0.12 -4.49 -18.88
CA PHE A 61 -1.52 -4.85 -18.65
C PHE A 61 -2.48 -3.91 -19.39
N ASN A 62 -2.28 -2.60 -19.28
CA ASN A 62 -3.13 -1.62 -19.95
C ASN A 62 -3.09 -1.72 -21.49
N GLU A 63 -1.93 -2.05 -22.04
CA GLU A 63 -1.69 -2.20 -23.49
C GLU A 63 -2.05 -3.61 -24.02
N GLY A 64 -2.48 -4.53 -23.14
CA GLY A 64 -2.81 -5.91 -23.54
C GLY A 64 -1.60 -6.79 -23.88
N LEU A 65 -0.39 -6.32 -23.58
CA LEU A 65 0.89 -7.01 -23.78
C LEU A 65 1.19 -8.03 -22.68
N TYR A 66 0.62 -7.87 -21.49
CA TYR A 66 0.76 -8.83 -20.41
C TYR A 66 0.13 -10.17 -20.79
N LYS A 67 0.96 -11.21 -20.96
CA LYS A 67 0.54 -12.57 -21.31
C LYS A 67 1.03 -13.56 -20.24
N PRO A 68 0.18 -13.96 -19.27
CA PRO A 68 0.56 -14.86 -18.19
C PRO A 68 1.35 -16.08 -18.65
N LEU A 69 2.45 -16.39 -17.96
CA LEU A 69 3.34 -17.54 -18.24
C LEU A 69 3.97 -17.58 -19.63
N LYS A 70 3.75 -16.57 -20.48
CA LYS A 70 4.47 -16.42 -21.75
C LYS A 70 5.75 -15.63 -21.53
N GLN A 71 6.68 -15.78 -22.47
CA GLN A 71 7.96 -15.09 -22.46
C GLN A 71 7.76 -13.56 -22.38
N ASP A 72 8.54 -12.92 -21.52
CA ASP A 72 8.61 -11.47 -21.40
C ASP A 72 9.73 -10.96 -22.33
N PRO A 73 9.40 -10.35 -23.47
CA PRO A 73 10.39 -10.05 -24.51
C PRO A 73 11.38 -8.95 -24.10
N LEU A 74 11.08 -8.20 -23.03
CA LEU A 74 11.86 -7.04 -22.59
C LEU A 74 12.75 -7.34 -21.38
N ARG A 75 12.81 -8.59 -20.91
CA ARG A 75 13.61 -8.98 -19.75
C ARG A 75 14.63 -10.05 -20.11
N PHE A 76 15.80 -9.96 -19.46
CA PHE A 76 16.93 -10.90 -19.62
C PHE A 76 17.42 -11.07 -21.07
N TYR A 77 17.51 -9.98 -21.83
CA TYR A 77 18.13 -10.02 -23.15
C TYR A 77 19.63 -10.38 -23.06
N PRO A 78 20.20 -11.19 -23.98
CA PRO A 78 19.57 -11.78 -25.17
C PRO A 78 18.81 -13.10 -24.92
N ASP A 79 19.00 -13.73 -23.76
CA ASP A 79 18.51 -15.09 -23.49
C ASP A 79 16.98 -15.17 -23.35
N LYS A 80 16.34 -14.06 -22.98
CA LYS A 80 14.88 -13.89 -22.83
C LYS A 80 14.23 -14.99 -21.99
N ILE A 81 14.91 -15.42 -20.93
CA ILE A 81 14.46 -16.53 -20.07
C ILE A 81 13.31 -16.16 -19.12
N ALA A 82 13.01 -14.87 -18.93
CA ALA A 82 11.90 -14.46 -18.08
C ALA A 82 10.56 -14.69 -18.77
N THR A 83 9.58 -15.07 -17.96
CA THR A 83 8.16 -15.08 -18.33
C THR A 83 7.43 -14.00 -17.54
N PHE A 84 6.30 -13.55 -18.07
CA PHE A 84 5.33 -12.83 -17.27
C PHE A 84 4.91 -13.68 -16.06
N PRO A 85 4.70 -13.07 -14.88
CA PRO A 85 4.18 -13.79 -13.72
C PRO A 85 2.81 -14.41 -14.06
N PRO A 86 2.41 -15.52 -13.41
CA PRO A 86 1.11 -16.17 -13.66
C PRO A 86 -0.07 -15.27 -13.31
N VAL A 87 0.10 -14.44 -12.28
CA VAL A 87 -0.87 -13.44 -11.84
C VAL A 87 -0.14 -12.11 -11.76
N ILE A 88 -0.74 -11.05 -12.28
CA ILE A 88 -0.19 -9.70 -12.21
C ILE A 88 -0.08 -9.27 -10.75
N PHE A 89 0.99 -8.56 -10.39
CA PHE A 89 1.12 -7.99 -9.04
C PHE A 89 -0.06 -7.06 -8.74
N MET A 90 -0.69 -7.22 -7.58
CA MET A 90 -1.90 -6.45 -7.25
C MET A 90 -1.66 -4.92 -7.31
N ILE A 91 -0.48 -4.44 -6.92
CA ILE A 91 -0.13 -3.02 -7.04
C ILE A 91 -0.06 -2.54 -8.50
N SER A 92 0.45 -3.38 -9.41
CA SER A 92 0.49 -3.08 -10.84
C SER A 92 -0.90 -3.09 -11.44
N PHE A 93 -1.73 -4.06 -11.09
CA PHE A 93 -3.14 -4.12 -11.49
C PHE A 93 -3.91 -2.89 -11.01
N LEU A 94 -3.82 -2.56 -9.73
CA LEU A 94 -4.47 -1.38 -9.14
C LEU A 94 -4.02 -0.09 -9.82
N SER A 95 -2.72 0.04 -10.11
CA SER A 95 -2.18 1.21 -10.81
C SER A 95 -2.72 1.32 -12.24
N ALA A 96 -2.84 0.20 -12.94
CA ALA A 96 -3.33 0.15 -14.31
C ALA A 96 -4.80 0.61 -14.40
N GLU A 97 -5.64 0.08 -13.51
CA GLU A 97 -7.07 0.43 -13.43
C GLU A 97 -7.28 1.88 -12.98
N LEU A 98 -6.59 2.33 -11.92
CA LEU A 98 -6.70 3.70 -11.43
C LEU A 98 -6.14 4.72 -12.43
N SER A 99 -5.09 4.37 -13.16
CA SER A 99 -4.52 5.22 -14.22
C SER A 99 -5.54 5.48 -15.33
N LYS A 100 -6.27 4.44 -15.77
CA LYS A 100 -7.38 4.57 -16.73
C LYS A 100 -8.53 5.40 -16.16
N LEU A 101 -8.95 5.11 -14.92
CA LEU A 101 -10.07 5.78 -14.27
C LEU A 101 -9.82 7.28 -14.07
N LEU A 102 -8.60 7.65 -13.70
CA LEU A 102 -8.23 9.03 -13.38
C LEU A 102 -7.61 9.78 -14.57
N HIS A 103 -7.50 9.15 -15.74
CA HIS A 103 -6.83 9.68 -16.92
C HIS A 103 -5.43 10.24 -16.64
N MET A 104 -4.66 9.53 -15.81
CA MET A 104 -3.34 9.94 -15.34
C MET A 104 -2.30 8.88 -15.71
N SER A 105 -1.07 9.27 -16.05
CA SER A 105 0.03 8.32 -16.23
C SER A 105 0.32 7.54 -14.95
N ILE A 106 0.83 6.31 -15.08
CA ILE A 106 1.14 5.46 -13.92
C ILE A 106 2.24 6.10 -13.05
N GLU A 107 3.16 6.83 -13.68
CA GLU A 107 4.16 7.69 -13.05
C GLU A 107 3.53 8.72 -12.13
N ASN A 108 2.64 9.56 -12.66
CA ASN A 108 2.01 10.62 -11.88
C ASN A 108 1.05 10.04 -10.83
N LEU A 109 0.37 8.94 -11.13
CA LEU A 109 -0.47 8.25 -10.16
C LEU A 109 0.33 7.78 -8.95
N SER A 110 1.54 7.26 -9.18
CA SER A 110 2.39 6.74 -8.11
C SER A 110 2.86 7.82 -7.12
N VAL A 111 2.87 9.10 -7.51
CA VAL A 111 3.13 10.23 -6.61
C VAL A 111 2.10 10.29 -5.50
N TYR A 112 0.83 10.02 -5.80
CA TYR A 112 -0.28 10.14 -4.84
C TYR A 112 -0.65 8.81 -4.21
N MET A 113 -0.79 7.76 -5.03
CA MET A 113 -1.28 6.46 -4.59
C MET A 113 -0.39 5.86 -3.51
N VAL A 114 0.94 5.91 -3.69
CA VAL A 114 1.88 5.27 -2.76
C VAL A 114 1.82 5.89 -1.36
N PRO A 115 1.95 7.22 -1.16
CA PRO A 115 1.79 7.83 0.15
C PRO A 115 0.43 7.61 0.80
N ILE A 116 -0.65 7.65 0.01
CA ILE A 116 -2.02 7.45 0.52
C ILE A 116 -2.19 6.04 1.07
N LEU A 117 -1.76 5.03 0.31
CA LEU A 117 -1.76 3.65 0.77
C LEU A 117 -0.86 3.52 2.02
N ALA A 118 0.35 4.09 1.99
CA ALA A 118 1.33 3.96 3.07
C ALA A 118 0.83 4.29 4.48
N VAL A 119 -0.16 5.19 4.62
CA VAL A 119 -0.67 5.61 5.93
C VAL A 119 -1.93 4.84 6.37
N LEU A 120 -2.54 4.00 5.52
CA LEU A 120 -3.79 3.31 5.87
C LEU A 120 -3.65 2.32 7.02
N PHE A 121 -2.45 1.81 7.31
CA PHE A 121 -2.20 0.90 8.43
C PHE A 121 -2.59 1.50 9.79
N VAL A 122 -2.65 2.84 9.89
CA VAL A 122 -3.14 3.56 11.08
C VAL A 122 -4.55 3.11 11.45
N ILE A 123 -5.41 2.82 10.47
CA ILE A 123 -6.80 2.44 10.71
C ILE A 123 -6.91 1.14 11.53
N PRO A 124 -6.41 -0.02 11.06
CA PRO A 124 -6.47 -1.24 11.85
C PRO A 124 -5.67 -1.14 13.16
N LEU A 125 -4.54 -0.42 13.17
CA LEU A 125 -3.73 -0.24 14.39
C LEU A 125 -4.50 0.49 15.50
N VAL A 126 -5.10 1.65 15.18
CA VAL A 126 -5.85 2.44 16.15
C VAL A 126 -7.08 1.67 16.61
N LEU A 127 -7.84 1.08 15.70
CA LEU A 127 -9.03 0.32 16.07
C LEU A 127 -8.70 -0.84 17.01
N TYR A 128 -7.61 -1.55 16.73
CA TYR A 128 -7.14 -2.66 17.56
C TYR A 128 -6.75 -2.21 18.97
N LEU A 129 -5.85 -1.23 19.09
CA LEU A 129 -5.36 -0.75 20.39
C LEU A 129 -6.45 -0.04 21.20
N MET A 130 -7.37 0.66 20.52
CA MET A 130 -8.52 1.25 21.18
C MET A 130 -9.45 0.18 21.73
N ASP A 131 -9.69 -0.93 21.01
CA ASP A 131 -10.48 -2.07 21.50
C ASP A 131 -9.84 -2.78 22.70
N LEU A 132 -8.51 -2.81 22.77
CA LEU A 132 -7.76 -3.26 23.95
C LEU A 132 -7.78 -2.26 25.13
N GLY A 133 -8.26 -1.02 24.92
CA GLY A 133 -8.34 0.00 25.98
C GLY A 133 -7.09 0.85 26.15
N TYR A 134 -6.19 0.89 25.16
CA TYR A 134 -4.91 1.61 25.22
C TYR A 134 -4.86 2.82 24.26
N PRO A 135 -5.58 3.92 24.54
CA PRO A 135 -5.65 5.08 23.64
C PRO A 135 -4.31 5.81 23.46
N PHE A 136 -3.49 5.89 24.52
CA PHE A 136 -2.16 6.49 24.42
C PHE A 136 -1.22 5.67 23.53
N ALA A 137 -1.27 4.34 23.64
CA ALA A 137 -0.52 3.46 22.75
C ALA A 137 -1.01 3.58 21.31
N ALA A 138 -2.33 3.70 21.09
CA ALA A 138 -2.90 3.92 19.76
C ALA A 138 -2.35 5.20 19.11
N PHE A 139 -2.31 6.30 19.87
CA PHE A 139 -1.77 7.56 19.39
C PHE A 139 -0.26 7.49 19.11
N SER A 140 0.53 7.06 20.10
CA SER A 140 1.99 7.04 19.98
C SER A 140 2.48 6.10 18.89
N SER A 141 1.93 4.88 18.81
CA SER A 141 2.31 3.91 17.77
C SER A 141 1.94 4.37 16.36
N SER A 142 0.78 5.01 16.19
CA SER A 142 0.35 5.53 14.90
C SER A 142 1.23 6.67 14.41
N VAL A 143 1.53 7.64 15.30
CA VAL A 143 2.41 8.78 14.97
C VAL A 143 3.84 8.30 14.70
N THR A 144 4.40 7.48 15.59
CA THR A 144 5.76 6.93 15.40
C THR A 144 5.84 6.05 14.15
N GLY A 145 4.80 5.26 13.86
CA GLY A 145 4.75 4.40 12.68
C GLY A 145 4.77 5.21 11.38
N VAL A 146 3.92 6.24 11.25
CA VAL A 146 3.88 7.05 10.02
C VAL A 146 5.12 7.93 9.85
N LEU A 147 5.79 8.30 10.96
CA LEU A 147 7.01 9.10 10.99
C LEU A 147 8.32 8.28 11.02
N SER A 148 8.23 6.94 11.04
CA SER A 148 9.41 6.07 11.03
C SER A 148 10.24 6.32 9.77
N LEU A 149 11.51 6.71 9.95
CA LEU A 149 12.40 7.08 8.84
C LEU A 149 12.57 5.95 7.84
N ILE A 150 12.71 4.70 8.32
CA ILE A 150 12.83 3.51 7.45
C ILE A 150 11.54 3.33 6.64
N TYR A 151 10.38 3.48 7.27
CA TYR A 151 9.11 3.29 6.59
C TYR A 151 8.83 4.41 5.57
N ILE A 152 9.12 5.67 5.92
CA ILE A 152 9.07 6.80 5.00
C ILE A 152 9.96 6.55 3.79
N ALA A 153 11.23 6.21 3.99
CA ALA A 153 12.18 5.98 2.90
C ALA A 153 11.71 4.94 1.87
N ARG A 154 10.86 3.99 2.30
CA ARG A 154 10.26 2.96 1.45
C ARG A 154 8.90 3.34 0.84
N THR A 155 8.29 4.45 1.27
CA THR A 155 6.91 4.83 0.92
C THR A 155 6.75 6.31 0.52
N LEU A 156 7.84 6.94 0.08
CA LEU A 156 7.83 8.29 -0.51
C LEU A 156 7.08 8.33 -1.86
N ILE A 157 6.87 9.56 -2.37
CA ILE A 157 6.28 9.79 -3.68
C ILE A 157 7.06 9.07 -4.79
N ALA A 158 6.33 8.66 -5.83
CA ALA A 158 6.88 7.99 -7.01
C ALA A 158 7.72 6.73 -6.72
N LYS A 159 7.44 6.05 -5.59
CA LYS A 159 8.07 4.78 -5.21
C LYS A 159 7.08 3.63 -5.34
N LEU A 160 6.66 3.34 -6.58
CA LEU A 160 5.64 2.33 -6.88
C LEU A 160 6.10 0.91 -6.50
N ARG A 161 5.88 0.51 -5.25
CA ARG A 161 6.29 -0.80 -4.71
C ARG A 161 5.29 -1.34 -3.68
N PRO A 162 5.25 -2.66 -3.46
CA PRO A 162 4.36 -3.28 -2.47
C PRO A 162 4.56 -2.80 -1.02
N ASP A 163 5.72 -2.22 -0.68
CA ASP A 163 6.06 -1.75 0.68
C ASP A 163 4.96 -0.90 1.34
N CYS A 164 4.18 -0.14 0.58
CA CYS A 164 3.17 0.78 1.11
C CYS A 164 1.97 0.11 1.79
N MET A 165 1.75 -1.20 1.63
CA MET A 165 0.69 -1.91 2.38
C MET A 165 1.22 -2.99 3.31
N ASN A 166 2.54 -3.15 3.44
CA ASN A 166 3.13 -4.22 4.24
C ASN A 166 2.86 -4.07 5.75
N LEU A 167 2.54 -2.87 6.24
CA LEU A 167 2.04 -2.69 7.60
C LEU A 167 0.52 -2.87 7.68
N PHE A 168 -0.21 -2.46 6.65
CA PHE A 168 -1.67 -2.47 6.66
C PHE A 168 -2.22 -3.89 6.73
N PHE A 169 -1.75 -4.79 5.85
CA PHE A 169 -2.31 -6.14 5.78
C PHE A 169 -2.13 -6.94 7.08
N PRO A 170 -0.92 -7.10 7.65
CA PRO A 170 -0.76 -7.85 8.89
C PRO A 170 -1.58 -7.27 10.05
N LEU A 171 -1.66 -5.95 10.16
CA LEU A 171 -2.43 -5.30 11.22
C LEU A 171 -3.94 -5.48 11.02
N ALA A 172 -4.44 -5.41 9.78
CA ALA A 172 -5.84 -5.69 9.47
C ALA A 172 -6.19 -7.15 9.76
N ILE A 173 -5.35 -8.10 9.35
CA ILE A 173 -5.52 -9.53 9.62
C ILE A 173 -5.55 -9.76 11.14
N ALA A 174 -4.57 -9.25 11.88
CA ALA A 174 -4.50 -9.37 13.33
C ALA A 174 -5.75 -8.77 14.02
N TYR A 175 -6.22 -7.60 13.56
CA TYR A 175 -7.42 -6.99 14.12
C TYR A 175 -8.68 -7.81 13.85
N PHE A 176 -8.84 -8.37 12.64
CA PHE A 176 -9.97 -9.24 12.33
C PHE A 176 -9.93 -10.55 13.12
N LEU A 177 -8.75 -11.16 13.32
CA LEU A 177 -8.60 -12.33 14.18
C LEU A 177 -8.92 -12.02 15.65
N TYR A 178 -8.51 -10.85 16.15
CA TYR A 178 -8.93 -10.39 17.46
C TYR A 178 -10.46 -10.25 17.54
N LEU A 179 -11.09 -9.59 16.57
CA LEU A 179 -12.54 -9.45 16.52
C LEU A 179 -13.25 -10.80 16.40
N SER A 180 -12.66 -11.80 15.73
CA SER A 180 -13.28 -13.12 15.65
C SER A 180 -13.30 -13.81 17.02
N GLN A 181 -12.28 -13.64 17.86
CA GLN A 181 -12.24 -14.28 19.18
C GLN A 181 -13.20 -13.65 20.20
N PHE A 182 -13.35 -12.31 20.19
CA PHE A 182 -14.04 -11.58 21.27
C PHE A 182 -15.45 -11.08 20.91
N ARG A 183 -16.01 -11.49 19.77
CA ARG A 183 -17.37 -11.11 19.35
C ARG A 183 -18.31 -12.32 19.36
N LYS A 184 -19.63 -12.06 19.42
CA LYS A 184 -20.67 -13.10 19.41
C LYS A 184 -20.49 -14.06 18.22
N ALA A 185 -20.83 -15.34 18.41
CA ALA A 185 -20.60 -16.43 17.45
C ALA A 185 -20.90 -16.09 15.98
N LYS A 186 -22.08 -15.54 15.66
CA LYS A 186 -22.42 -15.17 14.26
C LYS A 186 -21.48 -14.12 13.66
N LYS A 187 -21.01 -13.16 14.45
CA LYS A 187 -20.06 -12.13 13.99
C LYS A 187 -18.62 -12.65 13.96
N SER A 188 -18.30 -13.59 14.85
CA SER A 188 -16.99 -14.24 14.92
C SER A 188 -16.58 -14.85 13.57
N TYR A 189 -17.46 -15.65 12.96
CA TYR A 189 -17.20 -16.26 11.65
C TYR A 189 -17.00 -15.24 10.53
N ILE A 190 -17.74 -14.12 10.55
CA ILE A 190 -17.57 -13.04 9.57
C ILE A 190 -16.17 -12.44 9.69
N TYR A 191 -15.70 -12.17 10.91
CA TYR A 191 -14.36 -11.61 11.10
C TYR A 191 -13.25 -12.60 10.76
N ALA A 192 -13.43 -13.89 11.04
CA ALA A 192 -12.49 -14.93 10.62
C ALA A 192 -12.42 -15.04 9.09
N PHE A 193 -13.56 -14.97 8.40
CA PHE A 193 -13.63 -14.94 6.95
C PHE A 193 -12.95 -13.70 6.36
N LEU A 194 -13.17 -12.51 6.96
CA LEU A 194 -12.49 -11.28 6.57
C LEU A 194 -10.97 -11.37 6.77
N ALA A 195 -10.50 -11.97 7.87
CA ALA A 195 -9.07 -12.22 8.07
C ALA A 195 -8.49 -13.09 6.94
N GLY A 196 -9.20 -14.15 6.52
CA GLY A 196 -8.81 -14.98 5.37
C GLY A 196 -8.77 -14.21 4.05
N ILE A 197 -9.74 -13.35 3.77
CA ILE A 197 -9.73 -12.47 2.59
C ILE A 197 -8.50 -11.56 2.62
N PHE A 198 -8.23 -10.89 3.74
CA PHE A 198 -7.09 -9.98 3.84
C PHE A 198 -5.75 -10.72 3.75
N ALA A 199 -5.67 -11.95 4.25
CA ALA A 199 -4.50 -12.81 4.05
C ALA A 199 -4.31 -13.14 2.56
N GLN A 200 -5.37 -13.51 1.84
CA GLN A 200 -5.28 -13.77 0.41
C GLN A 200 -4.92 -12.51 -0.41
N LEU A 201 -5.48 -11.35 -0.04
CA LEU A 201 -5.11 -10.08 -0.65
C LEU A 201 -3.65 -9.71 -0.38
N TYR A 202 -3.15 -9.99 0.84
CA TYR A 202 -1.75 -9.76 1.15
C TYR A 202 -0.83 -10.68 0.34
N TYR A 203 -1.25 -11.94 0.13
CA TYR A 203 -0.53 -12.88 -0.71
C TYR A 203 -0.44 -12.36 -2.13
N TRP A 204 -1.55 -11.89 -2.69
CA TRP A 204 -1.57 -11.31 -4.02
C TRP A 204 -0.77 -9.99 -4.12
N TRP A 205 -0.74 -9.21 -3.03
CA TRP A 205 -0.01 -7.94 -2.98
C TRP A 205 1.51 -8.12 -3.04
N TYR A 206 2.05 -9.08 -2.28
CA TYR A 206 3.50 -9.25 -2.12
C TYR A 206 4.05 -10.51 -2.84
N MET A 207 3.20 -11.46 -3.21
CA MET A 207 3.51 -12.71 -3.93
C MET A 207 4.60 -13.57 -3.27
N HIS A 208 4.68 -13.55 -1.94
CA HIS A 208 5.55 -14.44 -1.15
C HIS A 208 4.74 -15.21 -0.11
N GLU A 209 4.71 -16.53 -0.26
CA GLU A 209 3.99 -17.46 0.62
C GLU A 209 4.53 -17.47 2.07
N GLY A 210 5.85 -17.37 2.23
CA GLY A 210 6.52 -17.41 3.54
C GLY A 210 6.23 -16.21 4.44
N ILE A 211 5.55 -15.17 3.95
CA ILE A 211 5.12 -14.04 4.78
C ILE A 211 3.76 -14.29 5.43
N ILE A 212 2.99 -15.25 4.91
CA ILE A 212 1.60 -15.51 5.31
C ILE A 212 1.46 -16.86 6.00
N LEU A 213 2.26 -17.85 5.59
CA LEU A 213 2.23 -19.21 6.14
C LEU A 213 3.26 -19.47 7.24
N ALA A 214 4.19 -18.54 7.48
CA ALA A 214 5.21 -18.67 8.52
C ALA A 214 4.70 -18.31 9.92
#